data_AF-A0A2N6FL71-F1
#
_entry.id   AF-A0A2N6FL71-F1
#
_cell.length_a   1.000
_cell.length_b   1.000
_cell.length_c   1.000
_cell.angle_alpha   90.00
_cell.angle_beta   90.00
_cell.angle_gamma   90.00
#
_symmetry.space_group_name_H-M   'P 1'
#
loop_
_entity.id
_entity.type
_entity.pdbx_description
1 polymer ?
#
loop_
_entity_poly.entity_id
_entity_poly.type
_entity_poly.pdbx_seq_one_letter_code
_entity_poly.pdbx_strand_id
1 'polypeptide(L)'
;MKSVLLLIFFTLTLLGPLPALSEPTGNETRLATEVARLTSVLENLSQQLDNEKQQRENDVRFRKLELAIAYLNFRSRRIESLERNIDNQRSIRSRIEENLPIVAERIRDIELRMQEYHQGAPEELTEARDDLLTQQTLFRERIARIDDDLVMKENLMYELRNQISDVEAYVQRHLEM
;
A
#
# COMPACT_ATOMS: atom_id res chain seq x y z
N MET A 1 69.53 -31.28 92.97
CA MET A 1 69.88 -31.13 91.54
C MET A 1 70.12 -29.64 91.30
N LYS A 2 71.38 -29.21 91.24
CA LYS A 2 72.06 -28.62 90.05
C LYS A 2 71.26 -27.44 89.45
N SER A 3 71.59 -26.18 89.77
CA SER A 3 72.63 -25.32 89.12
C SER A 3 72.28 -25.04 87.65
N VAL A 4 71.73 -23.86 87.32
CA VAL A 4 72.44 -22.61 86.95
C VAL A 4 73.32 -22.78 85.72
N LEU A 5 72.92 -22.18 84.59
CA LEU A 5 73.65 -21.24 83.72
C LEU A 5 72.98 -21.27 82.32
N LEU A 6 72.32 -20.25 81.80
CA LEU A 6 72.75 -18.87 81.54
C LEU A 6 73.58 -18.77 80.24
N LEU A 7 73.26 -17.72 79.47
CA LEU A 7 74.07 -17.08 78.43
C LEU A 7 74.14 -17.87 77.10
N ILE A 8 73.59 -17.39 75.97
CA ILE A 8 74.04 -16.26 75.13
C ILE A 8 73.59 -16.70 73.70
N PHE A 9 73.06 -15.94 72.75
CA PHE A 9 73.51 -14.65 72.24
C PHE A 9 72.30 -13.93 71.59
N PHE A 10 72.13 -12.69 72.03
CA PHE A 10 71.23 -11.68 71.54
C PHE A 10 71.81 -11.09 70.25
N THR A 11 70.98 -10.92 69.22
CA THR A 11 71.13 -9.93 68.11
C THR A 11 72.34 -10.01 67.17
N LEU A 12 72.06 -10.04 65.86
CA LEU A 12 72.48 -9.06 64.84
C LEU A 12 72.06 -9.62 63.47
N THR A 13 70.92 -9.19 62.90
CA THR A 13 70.79 -8.11 61.90
C THR A 13 71.26 -8.43 60.48
N LEU A 14 70.45 -7.95 59.53
CA LEU A 14 70.83 -7.38 58.23
C LEU A 14 71.21 -8.35 57.09
N LEU A 15 70.28 -8.63 56.18
CA LEU A 15 70.27 -8.20 54.76
C LEU A 15 69.08 -8.82 53.99
N GLY A 16 68.35 -8.00 53.22
CA GLY A 16 67.28 -8.47 52.29
C GLY A 16 67.83 -9.21 51.05
N PRO A 17 67.02 -9.53 50.00
CA PRO A 17 65.90 -8.71 49.53
C PRO A 17 64.62 -9.44 49.02
N LEU A 18 63.58 -8.61 48.79
CA LEU A 18 62.54 -8.71 47.74
C LEU A 18 61.38 -9.72 47.89
N PRO A 19 60.17 -9.34 47.43
CA PRO A 19 58.91 -9.94 47.84
C PRO A 19 58.73 -11.31 47.19
N ALA A 20 58.30 -12.29 47.98
CA ALA A 20 57.59 -13.43 47.44
C ALA A 20 56.28 -12.89 46.84
N LEU A 21 56.32 -12.68 45.53
CA LEU A 21 55.15 -12.56 44.67
C LEU A 21 54.26 -13.76 45.01
N SER A 22 53.21 -13.55 45.78
CA SER A 22 52.14 -14.53 45.92
C SER A 22 51.57 -14.71 44.51
N GLU A 23 51.95 -15.81 43.85
CA GLU A 23 51.36 -16.21 42.59
C GLU A 23 49.83 -16.20 42.76
N PRO A 24 49.08 -15.45 41.94
CA PRO A 24 47.64 -15.62 41.91
C PRO A 24 47.41 -17.06 41.49
N THR A 25 46.83 -17.83 42.40
CA THR A 25 46.48 -19.23 42.18
C THR A 25 45.90 -19.40 40.77
N GLY A 26 46.46 -20.31 39.97
CA GLY A 26 46.10 -20.49 38.55
C GLY A 26 44.61 -20.77 38.29
N ASN A 27 43.78 -20.93 39.33
CA ASN A 27 42.33 -20.97 39.25
C ASN A 27 41.66 -19.59 39.10
N GLU A 28 42.15 -18.52 39.74
CA GLU A 28 41.55 -17.18 39.64
C GLU A 28 41.78 -16.55 38.26
N THR A 29 42.98 -16.71 37.71
CA THR A 29 43.30 -16.27 36.34
C THR A 29 42.52 -17.06 35.30
N ARG A 30 42.33 -18.38 35.50
CA ARG A 30 41.48 -19.21 34.64
C ARG A 30 40.00 -18.80 34.70
N LEU A 31 39.48 -18.52 35.89
CA LEU A 31 38.11 -18.04 36.07
C LEU A 31 37.90 -16.67 35.41
N ALA A 32 38.84 -15.75 35.58
CA ALA A 32 38.79 -14.43 34.95
C ALA A 32 38.82 -14.53 33.41
N THR A 33 39.65 -15.42 32.85
CA THR A 33 39.67 -15.67 31.40
C THR A 33 38.39 -16.32 30.88
N GLU A 34 37.80 -17.24 31.65
CA GLU A 34 36.55 -17.91 31.27
C GLU A 34 35.36 -16.95 31.32
N VAL A 35 35.32 -16.08 32.35
CA VAL A 35 34.33 -15.00 32.45
C VAL A 35 34.49 -13.99 31.32
N ALA A 36 35.72 -13.56 31.01
CA ALA A 36 35.97 -12.66 29.88
C ALA A 36 35.55 -13.27 28.54
N ARG A 37 35.80 -14.57 28.35
CA ARG A 37 35.38 -15.32 27.16
C ARG A 37 33.86 -15.43 27.08
N LEU A 38 33.18 -15.72 28.19
CA LEU A 38 31.71 -15.78 28.24
C LEU A 38 31.07 -14.42 27.94
N THR A 39 31.62 -13.33 28.50
CA THR A 39 31.14 -11.96 28.20
C THR A 39 31.30 -11.63 26.73
N SER A 40 32.44 -11.98 26.12
CA SER A 40 32.67 -11.79 24.67
C SER A 40 31.69 -12.59 23.81
N VAL A 41 31.38 -13.84 24.18
CA VAL A 41 30.39 -14.66 23.47
C VAL A 41 28.99 -14.07 23.61
N LEU A 42 28.63 -13.56 24.79
CA LEU A 42 27.35 -12.91 25.04
C LEU A 42 27.19 -11.63 24.19
N GLU A 43 28.25 -10.83 24.10
CA GLU A 43 28.27 -9.60 23.32
C GLU A 43 28.15 -9.87 21.81
N ASN A 44 28.88 -10.88 21.30
CA ASN A 44 28.74 -11.34 19.92
C ASN A 44 27.34 -11.90 19.62
N LEU A 45 26.74 -12.63 20.56
CA LEU A 45 25.38 -13.15 20.41
C LEU A 45 24.35 -12.01 20.40
N SER A 46 24.50 -11.03 21.29
CA SER A 46 23.65 -9.83 21.32
C SER A 46 23.71 -9.08 19.98
N GLN A 47 24.92 -8.91 19.44
CA GLN A 47 25.13 -8.24 18.16
C GLN A 47 24.54 -9.04 16.98
N GLN A 48 24.67 -10.36 17.00
CA GLN A 48 24.01 -11.22 16.01
C GLN A 48 22.48 -11.16 16.10
N LEU A 49 21.94 -11.10 17.31
CA LEU A 49 20.49 -11.04 17.55
C LEU A 49 19.89 -9.69 17.11
N ASP A 50 20.62 -8.59 17.34
CA ASP A 50 20.25 -7.26 16.82
C ASP A 50 20.31 -7.20 15.30
N ASN A 51 21.33 -7.79 14.67
CA ASN A 51 21.44 -7.88 13.22
C ASN A 51 20.32 -8.72 12.61
N GLU A 52 19.99 -9.88 13.20
CA GLU A 52 18.85 -10.69 12.77
C GLU A 52 17.52 -9.93 12.90
N LYS A 53 17.33 -9.18 13.98
CA LYS A 53 16.13 -8.37 14.19
C LYS A 53 16.00 -7.29 13.12
N GLN A 54 17.07 -6.56 12.83
CA GLN A 54 17.09 -5.56 11.75
C GLN A 54 16.82 -6.19 10.38
N GLN A 55 17.39 -7.36 10.11
CA GLN A 55 17.16 -8.07 8.84
C GLN A 55 15.69 -8.50 8.70
N ARG A 56 15.08 -9.05 9.76
CA ARG A 56 13.64 -9.38 9.75
C ARG A 56 12.75 -8.15 9.60
N GLU A 57 13.10 -7.04 10.24
CA GLU A 57 12.37 -5.78 10.10
C GLU A 57 12.44 -5.25 8.66
N ASN A 58 13.62 -5.33 8.03
CA ASN A 58 13.80 -4.98 6.62
C ASN A 58 13.00 -5.91 5.69
N ASP A 59 13.03 -7.22 5.90
CA ASP A 59 12.24 -8.19 5.12
C ASP A 59 10.73 -7.90 5.20
N VAL A 60 10.23 -7.57 6.40
CA VAL A 60 8.82 -7.17 6.58
C VAL A 60 8.52 -5.86 5.85
N ARG A 61 9.42 -4.87 5.89
CA ARG A 61 9.27 -3.62 5.15
C ARG A 61 9.25 -3.85 3.64
N PHE A 62 10.15 -4.67 3.10
CA PHE A 62 10.17 -5.03 1.68
C PHE A 62 8.88 -5.72 1.26
N ARG A 63 8.39 -6.69 2.03
CA ARG A 63 7.10 -7.34 1.74
C ARG A 63 5.92 -6.35 1.75
N LYS A 64 5.91 -5.39 2.68
CA LYS A 64 4.90 -4.31 2.70
C LYS A 64 4.97 -3.43 1.46
N LEU A 65 6.17 -3.10 1.01
CA LEU A 65 6.40 -2.34 -0.22
C LEU A 65 5.95 -3.11 -1.47
N GLU A 66 6.31 -4.40 -1.59
CA GLU A 66 5.85 -5.26 -2.68
C GLU A 66 4.32 -5.33 -2.74
N LEU A 67 3.67 -5.51 -1.58
CA LEU A 67 2.21 -5.53 -1.50
C LEU A 67 1.60 -4.18 -1.88
N ALA A 68 2.19 -3.07 -1.43
CA ALA A 68 1.73 -1.73 -1.79
C ALA A 68 1.86 -1.47 -3.29
N ILE A 69 2.99 -1.85 -3.91
CA ILE A 69 3.21 -1.76 -5.35
C ILE A 69 2.20 -2.63 -6.12
N ALA A 70 1.95 -3.86 -5.67
CA ALA A 70 0.95 -4.74 -6.27
C ALA A 70 -0.47 -4.15 -6.18
N TYR A 71 -0.82 -3.55 -5.04
CA TYR A 71 -2.09 -2.86 -4.84
C TYR A 71 -2.26 -1.66 -5.77
N LEU A 72 -1.22 -0.81 -5.88
CA LEU A 72 -1.19 0.33 -6.80
C LEU A 72 -1.41 -0.13 -8.25
N ASN A 73 -0.65 -1.12 -8.71
CA ASN A 73 -0.79 -1.67 -10.06
C ASN A 73 -2.20 -2.21 -10.34
N PHE A 74 -2.79 -2.92 -9.38
CA PHE A 74 -4.16 -3.43 -9.52
C PHE A 74 -5.18 -2.29 -9.64
N ARG A 75 -5.06 -1.26 -8.79
CA ARG A 75 -5.96 -0.10 -8.79
C ARG A 75 -5.79 0.74 -10.05
N SER A 76 -4.57 0.97 -10.53
CA SER A 76 -4.31 1.70 -11.78
C SER A 76 -4.95 1.02 -12.97
N ARG A 77 -4.78 -0.31 -13.12
CA ARG A 77 -5.46 -1.08 -14.19
C ARG A 77 -6.98 -1.00 -14.10
N ARG A 78 -7.53 -0.96 -12.89
CA ARG A 78 -8.98 -0.81 -12.68
C ARG A 78 -9.46 0.57 -13.11
N ILE A 79 -8.71 1.63 -12.81
CA ILE A 79 -9.00 2.99 -13.27
C ILE A 79 -8.96 3.06 -14.80
N GLU A 80 -7.90 2.55 -15.44
CA GLU A 80 -7.79 2.51 -16.91
C GLU A 80 -8.97 1.76 -17.57
N SER A 81 -9.45 0.69 -16.94
CA SER A 81 -10.64 -0.01 -17.42
C SER A 81 -11.91 0.82 -17.25
N LEU A 82 -12.05 1.57 -16.17
CA LEU A 82 -13.19 2.45 -15.94
C LEU A 82 -13.18 3.63 -16.90
N GLU A 83 -12.03 4.25 -17.15
CA GLU A 83 -11.85 5.34 -18.12
C GLU A 83 -12.30 4.91 -19.51
N ARG A 84 -11.81 3.75 -20.01
CA ARG A 84 -12.26 3.20 -21.29
C ARG A 84 -13.78 2.96 -21.34
N ASN A 85 -14.37 2.48 -20.25
CA ASN A 85 -15.81 2.26 -20.19
C ASN A 85 -16.60 3.58 -20.21
N ILE A 86 -16.15 4.60 -19.46
CA ILE A 86 -16.71 5.94 -19.45
C ILE A 86 -16.67 6.53 -20.87
N ASP A 87 -15.52 6.46 -21.55
CA ASP A 87 -15.35 6.99 -22.90
C ASP A 87 -16.26 6.27 -23.90
N ASN A 88 -16.38 4.94 -23.81
CA ASN A 88 -17.31 4.17 -24.63
C ASN A 88 -18.77 4.60 -24.41
N GLN A 89 -19.18 4.81 -23.15
CA GLN A 89 -20.53 5.24 -22.81
C GLN A 89 -20.83 6.65 -23.29
N ARG A 90 -19.88 7.58 -23.13
CA ARG A 90 -19.97 8.94 -23.69
C ARG A 90 -20.11 8.92 -25.21
N SER A 91 -19.36 8.05 -25.90
CA SER A 91 -19.49 7.88 -27.35
C SER A 91 -20.88 7.35 -27.75
N ILE A 92 -21.39 6.34 -27.04
CA ILE A 92 -22.74 5.80 -27.28
C ILE A 92 -23.80 6.89 -27.04
N ARG A 93 -23.67 7.65 -25.95
CA ARG A 93 -24.55 8.77 -25.61
C ARG A 93 -24.57 9.82 -26.74
N SER A 94 -23.40 10.27 -27.18
CA SER A 94 -23.26 11.24 -28.29
C SER A 94 -23.97 10.75 -29.55
N ARG A 95 -23.77 9.48 -29.93
CA ARG A 95 -24.45 8.90 -31.10
C ARG A 95 -25.97 8.87 -30.95
N ILE A 96 -26.50 8.66 -29.75
CA ILE A 96 -27.97 8.69 -29.52
C ILE A 96 -28.46 10.14 -29.61
N GLU A 97 -27.74 11.08 -29.01
CA GLU A 97 -28.06 12.52 -29.07
C GLU A 97 -28.03 13.07 -30.50
N GLU A 98 -27.11 12.61 -31.33
CA GLU A 98 -27.04 12.95 -32.77
C GLU A 98 -28.24 12.41 -33.56
N ASN A 99 -28.81 11.27 -33.16
CA ASN A 99 -29.96 10.66 -33.82
C ASN A 99 -31.32 11.23 -33.38
N LEU A 100 -31.41 11.74 -32.15
CA LEU A 100 -32.63 12.38 -31.62
C LEU A 100 -33.20 13.51 -32.50
N PRO A 101 -32.41 14.48 -33.01
CA PRO A 101 -32.94 15.53 -33.87
C PRO A 101 -33.50 14.98 -35.18
N ILE A 102 -32.91 13.92 -35.74
CA ILE A 102 -33.39 13.26 -36.96
C ILE A 102 -34.76 12.63 -36.71
N VAL A 103 -34.94 11.94 -35.58
CA VAL A 103 -36.24 11.38 -35.19
C VAL A 103 -37.26 12.50 -34.96
N ALA A 104 -36.87 13.59 -34.30
CA ALA A 104 -37.74 14.73 -34.06
C ALA A 104 -38.17 15.45 -35.35
N GLU A 105 -37.27 15.56 -36.34
CA GLU A 105 -37.58 16.09 -37.66
C GLU A 105 -38.59 15.21 -38.40
N ARG A 106 -38.39 13.89 -38.40
CA ARG A 106 -39.34 12.94 -38.99
C ARG A 106 -40.73 13.00 -38.35
N ILE A 107 -40.79 13.12 -37.03
CA ILE A 107 -42.07 13.31 -36.32
C ILE A 107 -42.75 14.59 -36.81
N ARG A 108 -42.00 15.69 -36.89
CA ARG A 108 -42.53 16.98 -37.38
C ARG A 108 -43.04 16.87 -38.82
N ASP A 109 -42.31 16.20 -39.70
CA ASP A 109 -42.71 16.01 -41.09
C ASP A 109 -44.02 15.21 -41.21
N ILE A 110 -44.18 14.16 -40.40
CA ILE A 110 -45.42 13.39 -40.35
C ILE A 110 -46.55 14.25 -39.80
N GLU A 111 -46.33 15.01 -38.73
CA GLU A 111 -47.32 15.92 -38.16
C GLU A 111 -47.78 16.98 -39.17
N LEU A 112 -46.86 17.53 -39.98
CA LEU A 112 -47.21 18.46 -41.07
C LEU A 112 -48.06 17.77 -42.14
N ARG A 113 -47.70 16.56 -42.59
CA ARG A 113 -48.51 15.80 -43.55
C ARG A 113 -49.89 15.47 -43.00
N MET A 114 -50.00 15.11 -41.73
CA MET A 114 -51.28 14.85 -41.07
C MET A 114 -52.21 16.07 -41.10
N GLN A 115 -51.66 17.30 -40.99
CA GLN A 115 -52.44 18.54 -41.04
C GLN A 115 -53.02 18.84 -42.44
N GLU A 116 -52.42 18.29 -43.50
CA GLU A 116 -52.93 18.44 -44.87
C GLU A 116 -54.25 17.67 -45.08
N TYR A 117 -54.58 16.71 -44.21
CA TYR A 117 -55.81 15.92 -44.31
C TYR A 117 -56.98 16.57 -43.57
N HIS A 118 -57.94 17.11 -44.32
CA HIS A 118 -59.12 17.80 -43.77
C HIS A 118 -60.18 16.87 -43.14
N GLN A 119 -60.09 15.55 -43.36
CA GLN A 119 -61.07 14.55 -42.88
C GLN A 119 -60.47 13.56 -41.84
N GLY A 120 -59.34 13.93 -41.23
CA GLY A 120 -58.59 13.06 -40.33
C GLY A 120 -57.39 12.43 -41.03
N ALA A 121 -56.31 12.22 -40.27
CA ALA A 121 -55.09 11.63 -40.78
C ALA A 121 -55.29 10.14 -41.09
N PRO A 122 -54.65 9.61 -42.16
CA PRO A 122 -54.52 8.18 -42.37
C PRO A 122 -54.02 7.45 -41.12
N GLU A 123 -54.58 6.27 -40.87
CA GLU A 123 -54.18 5.39 -39.75
C GLU A 123 -52.68 5.08 -39.82
N GLU A 124 -52.16 4.80 -41.03
CA GLU A 124 -50.74 4.55 -41.30
C GLU A 124 -49.81 5.70 -40.86
N LEU A 125 -50.24 6.97 -41.03
CA LEU A 125 -49.46 8.12 -40.59
C LEU A 125 -49.50 8.28 -39.07
N THR A 126 -50.62 7.93 -38.45
CA THR A 126 -50.78 7.97 -37.00
C THR A 126 -49.91 6.90 -36.34
N GLU A 127 -49.94 5.67 -36.86
CA GLU A 127 -49.09 4.57 -36.40
C GLU A 127 -47.60 4.90 -36.56
N ALA A 128 -47.19 5.40 -37.73
CA ALA A 128 -45.80 5.80 -37.97
C ALA A 128 -45.32 6.92 -37.02
N ARG A 129 -46.20 7.87 -36.67
CA ARG A 129 -45.90 8.92 -35.69
C ARG A 129 -45.70 8.34 -34.29
N ASP A 130 -46.61 7.47 -33.87
CA ASP A 130 -46.60 6.89 -32.52
C ASP A 130 -45.39 5.96 -32.32
N ASP A 131 -44.99 5.22 -33.36
CA ASP A 131 -43.75 4.44 -33.39
C ASP A 131 -42.51 5.34 -33.18
N LEU A 132 -42.43 6.46 -33.91
CA LEU A 132 -41.31 7.40 -33.76
C LEU A 132 -41.29 8.09 -32.39
N LEU A 133 -42.46 8.40 -31.82
CA LEU A 133 -42.56 8.94 -30.45
C LEU A 133 -42.10 7.92 -29.41
N THR A 134 -42.46 6.65 -29.60
CA THR A 134 -41.99 5.54 -28.77
C THR A 134 -40.47 5.41 -28.88
N GLN A 135 -39.92 5.43 -30.10
CA GLN A 135 -38.47 5.41 -30.33
C GLN A 135 -37.76 6.60 -29.67
N GLN A 136 -38.31 7.82 -29.79
CA GLN A 136 -37.76 9.02 -29.15
C GLN A 136 -37.72 8.88 -27.63
N THR A 137 -38.78 8.32 -27.04
CA THR A 137 -38.87 8.08 -25.59
C THR A 137 -37.80 7.08 -25.14
N LEU A 138 -37.67 5.96 -25.86
CA LEU A 138 -36.64 4.95 -25.58
C LEU A 138 -35.21 5.50 -25.67
N PHE A 139 -34.94 6.39 -26.63
CA PHE A 139 -33.64 7.07 -26.73
C PHE A 139 -33.38 8.00 -25.54
N ARG A 140 -34.37 8.78 -25.09
CA ARG A 140 -34.25 9.63 -23.90
C ARG A 140 -34.01 8.81 -22.63
N GLU A 141 -34.77 7.74 -22.43
CA GLU A 141 -34.58 6.83 -21.29
C GLU A 141 -33.20 6.15 -21.31
N ARG A 142 -32.70 5.81 -22.49
CA ARG A 142 -31.36 5.25 -22.63
C ARG A 142 -30.27 6.28 -22.30
N ILE A 143 -30.42 7.54 -22.72
CA ILE A 143 -29.51 8.62 -22.35
C ILE A 143 -29.51 8.80 -20.82
N ALA A 144 -30.68 8.90 -20.19
CA ALA A 144 -30.79 9.07 -18.74
C ALA A 144 -30.07 7.94 -17.97
N ARG A 145 -30.27 6.68 -18.38
CA ARG A 145 -29.56 5.55 -17.78
C ARG A 145 -28.05 5.60 -17.97
N ILE A 146 -27.58 6.08 -19.14
CA ILE A 146 -26.15 6.26 -19.38
C ILE A 146 -25.61 7.37 -18.48
N ASP A 147 -26.33 8.47 -18.32
CA ASP A 147 -25.93 9.59 -17.47
C ASP A 147 -25.80 9.16 -16.00
N ASP A 148 -26.78 8.42 -15.48
CA ASP A 148 -26.73 7.88 -14.11
C ASP A 148 -25.51 6.95 -13.91
N ASP A 149 -25.25 6.06 -14.87
CA ASP A 149 -24.11 5.14 -14.79
C ASP A 149 -22.76 5.86 -14.96
N LEU A 150 -22.69 6.90 -15.80
CA LEU A 150 -21.51 7.75 -15.93
C LEU A 150 -21.17 8.43 -14.61
N VAL A 151 -22.15 9.07 -13.96
CA VAL A 151 -21.96 9.70 -12.64
C VAL A 151 -21.45 8.68 -11.61
N MET A 152 -22.05 7.49 -11.57
CA MET A 152 -21.62 6.44 -10.65
C MET A 152 -20.17 6.01 -10.90
N LYS A 153 -19.77 5.79 -12.16
CA LYS A 153 -18.41 5.38 -12.51
C LYS A 153 -17.38 6.48 -12.28
N GLU A 154 -17.72 7.74 -12.53
CA GLU A 154 -16.86 8.89 -12.28
C GLU A 154 -16.58 9.07 -10.78
N ASN A 155 -17.61 8.93 -9.94
CA ASN A 155 -17.44 8.94 -8.49
C ASN A 155 -16.52 7.81 -8.01
N LEU A 156 -16.74 6.59 -8.50
CA LEU A 156 -15.87 5.45 -8.17
C LEU A 156 -14.43 5.69 -8.63
N MET A 157 -14.24 6.25 -9.82
CA MET A 157 -12.91 6.57 -10.33
C MET A 157 -12.21 7.62 -9.45
N TYR A 158 -12.94 8.64 -9.00
CA TYR A 158 -12.44 9.64 -8.06
C TYR A 158 -12.01 9.01 -6.73
N GLU A 159 -12.83 8.13 -6.15
CA GLU A 159 -12.48 7.40 -4.93
C GLU A 159 -11.22 6.54 -5.09
N LEU A 160 -11.10 5.81 -6.20
CA LEU A 160 -9.93 4.97 -6.48
C LEU A 160 -8.65 5.80 -6.65
N ARG A 161 -8.75 6.98 -7.28
CA ARG A 161 -7.61 7.91 -7.41
C ARG A 161 -7.16 8.44 -6.05
N ASN A 162 -8.08 8.78 -5.16
CA ASN A 162 -7.73 9.19 -3.80
C ASN A 162 -7.02 8.07 -3.03
N GLN A 163 -7.52 6.83 -3.11
CA GLN A 163 -6.88 5.68 -2.47
C GLN A 163 -5.47 5.39 -3.02
N ILE A 164 -5.24 5.61 -4.33
CA ILE A 164 -3.91 5.50 -4.93
C ILE A 164 -2.98 6.54 -4.33
N SER A 165 -3.40 7.81 -4.25
CA SER A 165 -2.57 8.90 -3.72
C SER A 165 -2.07 8.61 -2.30
N ASP A 166 -2.93 8.07 -1.43
CA ASP A 166 -2.55 7.70 -0.06
C ASP A 166 -1.47 6.61 -0.03
N VAL A 167 -1.61 5.58 -0.87
CA VAL A 167 -0.67 4.46 -0.94
C VAL A 167 0.63 4.86 -1.65
N GLU A 168 0.57 5.70 -2.67
CA GLU A 168 1.75 6.29 -3.31
C GLU A 168 2.57 7.10 -2.30
N ALA A 169 1.91 7.93 -1.49
CA ALA A 169 2.57 8.69 -0.43
C ALA A 169 3.20 7.78 0.64
N TYR A 170 2.59 6.62 0.93
CA TYR A 170 3.19 5.61 1.80
C TYR A 170 4.43 4.99 1.15
N VAL A 171 4.34 4.57 -0.11
CA VAL A 171 5.45 3.94 -0.85
C VAL A 171 6.63 4.91 -1.00
N GLN A 172 6.41 6.15 -1.43
CA GLN A 172 7.44 7.18 -1.57
C GLN A 172 8.21 7.41 -0.26
N ARG A 173 7.50 7.62 0.86
CA ARG A 173 8.11 7.80 2.19
C ARG A 173 8.99 6.63 2.64
N HIS A 174 8.73 5.42 2.14
CA HIS A 174 9.46 4.21 2.52
C HIS A 174 10.49 3.76 1.48
N LEU A 175 10.49 4.36 0.29
CA LEU A 175 11.50 4.16 -0.78
C LEU A 175 12.56 5.27 -0.81
N GLU A 176 12.29 6.48 -0.31
CA GLU A 176 13.28 7.57 -0.17
C GLU A 176 14.28 7.36 0.99
N MET A 177 14.56 6.10 1.35
CA MET A 177 15.65 5.72 2.27
C MET A 177 16.86 5.21 1.51
#